data_AF-A0A966UPL2-F1
#
_entry.id   AF-A0A966UPL2-F1
#
_cell.length_a   1.000
_cell.length_b   1.000
_cell.length_c   1.000
_cell.angle_alpha   90.00
_cell.angle_beta   90.00
_cell.angle_gamma   90.00
#
_symmetry.space_group_name_H-M   'P 1'
#
loop_
_entity.id
_entity.type
_entity.pdbx_description
1 polymer ?
#
loop_
_entity_poly.entity_id
_entity_poly.type
_entity_poly.pdbx_seq_one_letter_code
_entity_poly.pdbx_strand_id
1 'polypeptide(L)'
;MRPLIIDVETTISNKGNPFDRTNKLCYVGTNHGLYPIEYSNDPYRSNLDEIQNQIDAAEVIVGFNIKFDLHWLKNYKINFEGKRVWDCQLVHYILTNQTEMFPSLNHVCKHYDFETKMDVVSEEYWKNKINTTDIPEEILKEYLAQDIKLTQQVYDIQVKQLEALPHLKRLVSLHNQDLLVLQDMEYSGLLYDVVKSKLKGDGLEDELIKIDEWLFQYHQCPDFNPNSTDHLSAFLYGGTIGLKRRVVVGTFKTGT
;
A
#
# COMPACT_ATOMS: atom_id res chain seq x y z
N MET A 1 -7.40 -19.53 20.97
CA MET A 1 -7.04 -18.11 21.12
C MET A 1 -8.31 -17.29 20.98
N ARG A 2 -8.44 -16.16 21.68
CA ARG A 2 -9.55 -15.22 21.47
C ARG A 2 -9.16 -14.19 20.39
N PRO A 3 -9.64 -14.34 19.13
CA PRO A 3 -9.30 -13.42 18.05
C PRO A 3 -10.20 -12.18 18.08
N LEU A 4 -9.60 -11.02 17.83
CA LEU A 4 -10.31 -9.80 17.48
C LEU A 4 -10.00 -9.50 16.01
N ILE A 5 -11.03 -9.56 15.16
CA ILE A 5 -10.88 -9.16 13.75
C ILE A 5 -10.95 -7.64 13.70
N ILE A 6 -10.04 -7.01 12.97
CA ILE A 6 -10.00 -5.57 12.76
C ILE A 6 -9.76 -5.29 11.28
N ASP A 7 -10.43 -4.25 10.81
CA ASP A 7 -10.21 -3.59 9.53
C ASP A 7 -10.53 -2.10 9.67
N VAL A 8 -9.83 -1.23 8.95
CA VAL A 8 -10.02 0.22 9.04
C VAL A 8 -10.37 0.86 7.71
N GLU A 9 -11.30 1.81 7.77
CA GLU A 9 -11.65 2.63 6.61
C GLU A 9 -11.08 4.02 6.78
N THR A 10 -10.46 4.53 5.73
CA THR A 10 -9.71 5.78 5.75
C THR A 10 -10.05 6.62 4.54
N THR A 11 -9.75 7.90 4.58
CA THR A 11 -9.78 8.73 3.38
C THR A 11 -8.72 8.28 2.37
N ILE A 12 -8.87 8.65 1.09
CA ILE A 12 -8.13 7.97 0.02
C ILE A 12 -6.84 8.65 -0.49
N SER A 13 -6.38 9.75 0.13
CA SER A 13 -5.14 10.41 -0.34
C SER A 13 -3.96 9.47 -0.22
N ASN A 14 -3.08 9.43 -1.23
CA ASN A 14 -1.94 8.50 -1.27
C ASN A 14 -2.33 7.05 -0.88
N LYS A 15 -3.51 6.58 -1.33
CA LYS A 15 -4.07 5.25 -1.00
C LYS A 15 -4.31 5.03 0.51
N GLY A 16 -4.81 6.05 1.21
CA GLY A 16 -5.09 5.97 2.65
C GLY A 16 -3.86 5.83 3.53
N ASN A 17 -2.68 6.21 3.03
CA ASN A 17 -1.43 6.07 3.77
C ASN A 17 -1.52 6.80 5.14
N PRO A 18 -1.24 6.10 6.26
CA PRO A 18 -1.35 6.65 7.61
C PRO A 18 -0.35 7.77 7.93
N PHE A 19 0.67 7.96 7.10
CA PHE A 19 1.67 9.04 7.24
C PHE A 19 1.38 10.25 6.36
N ASP A 20 0.39 10.16 5.45
CA ASP A 20 -0.13 11.33 4.74
C ASP A 20 -1.09 12.09 5.66
N ARG A 21 -0.68 13.29 6.07
CA ARG A 21 -1.43 14.15 7.01
C ARG A 21 -2.77 14.65 6.47
N THR A 22 -3.03 14.49 5.17
CA THR A 22 -4.33 14.81 4.59
C THR A 22 -5.36 13.71 4.85
N ASN A 23 -4.92 12.52 5.28
CA ASN A 23 -5.82 11.43 5.58
C ASN A 23 -6.36 11.44 7.01
N LYS A 24 -7.49 10.76 7.18
CA LYS A 24 -8.17 10.51 8.44
C LYS A 24 -8.64 9.07 8.55
N LEU A 25 -8.78 8.57 9.78
CA LEU A 25 -9.44 7.31 10.09
C LEU A 25 -10.95 7.54 10.16
N CYS A 26 -11.69 7.02 9.18
CA CYS A 26 -13.13 7.19 9.09
C CYS A 26 -13.87 6.21 10.01
N TYR A 27 -13.54 4.92 9.91
CA TYR A 27 -14.16 3.84 10.68
C TYR A 27 -13.13 2.82 11.13
N VAL A 28 -13.43 2.18 12.26
CA VAL A 28 -12.80 0.92 12.68
C VAL A 28 -13.88 -0.14 12.74
N GLY A 29 -13.72 -1.21 11.96
CA GLY A 29 -14.56 -2.39 12.01
C GLY A 29 -13.96 -3.43 12.95
N THR A 30 -14.81 -4.09 13.74
CA THR A 30 -14.43 -5.29 14.48
C THR A 30 -15.50 -6.37 14.35
N ASN A 31 -15.17 -7.61 14.71
CA ASN A 31 -16.18 -8.68 14.82
C ASN A 31 -17.21 -8.45 15.96
N HIS A 32 -17.12 -7.32 16.70
CA HIS A 32 -18.06 -6.91 17.74
C HIS A 32 -18.85 -5.64 17.40
N GLY A 33 -18.46 -4.88 16.37
CA GLY A 33 -19.16 -3.67 15.98
C GLY A 33 -18.41 -2.82 14.94
N LEU A 34 -19.07 -1.78 14.43
CA LEU A 34 -18.48 -0.78 13.55
C LEU A 34 -18.46 0.56 14.27
N TYR A 35 -17.30 1.19 14.31
CA TYR A 35 -17.04 2.36 15.14
C TYR A 35 -16.67 3.56 14.26
N PRO A 36 -17.55 4.57 14.13
CA PRO A 36 -17.19 5.80 13.44
C PRO A 36 -16.14 6.55 14.27
N ILE A 37 -15.07 7.01 13.61
CA ILE A 37 -14.02 7.83 14.20
C ILE A 37 -14.12 9.25 13.62
N GLU A 38 -13.55 9.52 12.46
CA GLU A 38 -13.66 10.81 11.77
C GLU A 38 -14.48 10.74 10.47
N TYR A 39 -15.53 9.91 10.46
CA TYR A 39 -16.49 9.88 9.36
C TYR A 39 -17.50 11.04 9.42
N SER A 40 -17.98 11.37 10.63
CA SER A 40 -18.83 12.54 10.91
C SER A 40 -18.10 13.53 11.83
N ASN A 41 -18.79 14.62 12.21
CA ASN A 41 -18.27 15.58 13.20
C ASN A 41 -18.57 15.17 14.66
N ASP A 42 -19.08 13.95 14.88
CA ASP A 42 -19.46 13.49 16.21
C ASP A 42 -18.23 13.12 17.06
N PRO A 43 -18.26 13.35 18.38
CA PRO A 43 -17.19 12.91 19.27
C PRO A 43 -17.03 11.38 19.26
N TYR A 44 -15.80 10.90 19.04
CA TYR A 44 -15.49 9.46 18.91
C TYR A 44 -14.71 8.87 20.10
N ARG A 45 -14.52 9.61 21.20
CA ARG A 45 -13.68 9.14 22.32
C ARG A 45 -14.17 7.83 22.92
N SER A 46 -15.48 7.69 23.13
CA SER A 46 -16.08 6.45 23.64
C SER A 46 -15.85 5.27 22.70
N ASN A 47 -15.80 5.51 21.40
CA ASN A 47 -15.55 4.47 20.40
C ASN A 47 -14.10 3.98 20.49
N LEU A 48 -13.14 4.89 20.65
CA LEU A 48 -11.74 4.51 20.89
C LEU A 48 -11.55 3.73 22.20
N ASP A 49 -12.24 4.13 23.27
CA ASP A 49 -12.19 3.43 24.55
C ASP A 49 -12.76 2.01 24.43
N GLU A 50 -13.86 1.84 23.68
CA GLU A 50 -14.43 0.52 23.39
C GLU A 50 -13.50 -0.36 22.54
N ILE A 51 -12.88 0.19 21.49
CA ILE A 51 -11.89 -0.54 20.68
C ILE A 51 -10.69 -0.96 21.53
N GLN A 52 -10.20 -0.08 22.42
CA GLN A 52 -9.11 -0.41 23.34
C GLN A 52 -9.51 -1.56 24.27
N ASN A 53 -10.71 -1.54 24.85
CA ASN A 53 -11.20 -2.63 25.71
C ASN A 53 -11.25 -3.97 24.96
N GLN A 54 -11.67 -3.96 23.69
CA GLN A 54 -11.69 -5.16 22.86
C GLN A 54 -10.28 -5.70 22.59
N ILE A 55 -9.34 -4.82 22.25
CA ILE A 55 -7.93 -5.18 22.05
C ILE A 55 -7.34 -5.75 23.34
N ASP A 56 -7.58 -5.11 24.48
CA ASP A 56 -7.12 -5.56 25.80
C ASP A 56 -7.69 -6.94 26.16
N ALA A 57 -8.93 -7.23 25.77
CA ALA A 57 -9.54 -8.53 25.94
C ALA A 57 -9.02 -9.58 24.93
N ALA A 58 -8.50 -9.19 23.77
CA ALA A 58 -8.04 -10.11 22.73
C ALA A 58 -6.69 -10.76 23.07
N GLU A 59 -6.48 -11.98 22.57
CA GLU A 59 -5.17 -12.65 22.60
C GLU A 59 -4.40 -12.46 21.30
N VAL A 60 -5.13 -12.31 20.19
CA VAL A 60 -4.60 -12.08 18.86
C VAL A 60 -5.48 -11.09 18.12
N ILE A 61 -4.88 -10.10 17.48
CA ILE A 61 -5.54 -9.18 16.56
C ILE A 61 -5.35 -9.74 15.15
N VAL A 62 -6.44 -9.84 14.40
CA VAL A 62 -6.46 -10.47 13.09
C VAL A 62 -6.93 -9.45 12.07
N GLY A 63 -6.27 -9.40 10.91
CA GLY A 63 -6.63 -8.50 9.82
C GLY A 63 -6.12 -9.04 8.49
N PHE A 64 -6.31 -8.28 7.42
CA PHE A 64 -5.81 -8.59 6.09
C PHE A 64 -4.90 -7.44 5.63
N ASN A 65 -3.59 -7.69 5.49
CA ASN A 65 -2.58 -6.60 5.41
C ASN A 65 -2.59 -5.71 6.68
N ILE A 66 -2.65 -6.38 7.86
CA ILE A 66 -2.95 -5.78 9.18
C ILE A 66 -2.01 -4.65 9.60
N LYS A 67 -0.79 -4.61 9.04
CA LYS A 67 0.18 -3.55 9.35
C LYS A 67 -0.38 -2.16 9.01
N PHE A 68 -1.19 -2.07 7.95
CA PHE A 68 -1.86 -0.84 7.57
C PHE A 68 -2.80 -0.35 8.69
N ASP A 69 -3.65 -1.23 9.20
CA ASP A 69 -4.57 -0.96 10.30
C ASP A 69 -3.84 -0.56 11.57
N LEU A 70 -2.78 -1.29 11.94
CA LEU A 70 -2.00 -1.03 13.15
C LEU A 70 -1.37 0.38 13.15
N HIS A 71 -0.93 0.88 12.00
CA HIS A 71 -0.44 2.26 11.88
C HIS A 71 -1.54 3.27 12.18
N TRP A 72 -2.75 3.04 11.67
CA TRP A 72 -3.91 3.88 11.95
C TRP A 72 -4.32 3.83 13.43
N LEU A 73 -4.41 2.64 14.02
CA LEU A 73 -4.68 2.50 15.46
C LEU A 73 -3.64 3.26 16.32
N LYS A 74 -2.35 3.18 15.96
CA LYS A 74 -1.27 3.90 16.66
C LYS A 74 -1.39 5.42 16.53
N ASN A 75 -1.81 5.95 15.37
CA ASN A 75 -2.10 7.37 15.19
C ASN A 75 -3.17 7.89 16.16
N TYR A 76 -4.18 7.08 16.45
CA TYR A 76 -5.26 7.39 17.39
C TYR A 76 -5.00 6.92 18.83
N LYS A 77 -3.74 6.61 19.15
CA LYS A 77 -3.27 6.27 20.51
C LYS A 77 -3.90 4.99 21.09
N ILE A 78 -4.37 4.10 20.23
CA ILE A 78 -4.77 2.75 20.63
C ILE A 78 -3.50 1.93 20.86
N ASN A 79 -3.40 1.32 22.04
CA ASN A 79 -2.29 0.49 22.45
C ASN A 79 -2.57 -0.98 22.13
N PHE A 80 -1.67 -1.60 21.36
CA PHE A 80 -1.67 -3.03 21.06
C PHE A 80 -0.36 -3.71 21.47
N GLU A 81 0.44 -3.08 22.33
CA GLU A 81 1.66 -3.67 22.87
C GLU A 81 1.38 -4.99 23.60
N GLY A 82 2.24 -5.99 23.38
CA GLY A 82 2.10 -7.32 23.97
C GLY A 82 1.00 -8.19 23.33
N LYS A 83 0.22 -7.66 22.37
CA LYS A 83 -0.74 -8.45 21.60
C LYS A 83 -0.05 -9.19 20.49
N ARG A 84 -0.56 -10.38 20.18
CA ARG A 84 -0.14 -11.11 18.98
C ARG A 84 -0.94 -10.61 17.79
N VAL A 85 -0.35 -10.69 16.61
CA VAL A 85 -1.06 -10.37 15.36
C VAL A 85 -1.16 -11.60 14.45
N TRP A 86 -2.17 -11.59 13.58
CA TRP A 86 -2.36 -12.53 12.48
C TRP A 86 -2.82 -11.78 11.23
N ASP A 87 -2.01 -11.83 10.19
CA ASP A 87 -2.29 -11.25 8.89
C ASP A 87 -2.68 -12.35 7.91
N CYS A 88 -3.97 -12.38 7.56
CA CYS A 88 -4.54 -13.35 6.64
C CYS A 88 -3.87 -13.32 5.25
N GLN A 89 -3.40 -12.15 4.78
CA GLN A 89 -2.70 -12.03 3.49
C GLN A 89 -1.32 -12.69 3.57
N LEU A 90 -0.57 -12.42 4.64
CA LEU A 90 0.76 -12.99 4.85
C LEU A 90 0.69 -14.50 5.05
N VAL A 91 -0.28 -14.99 5.82
CA VAL A 91 -0.48 -16.43 6.01
C VAL A 91 -0.82 -17.11 4.68
N HIS A 92 -1.66 -16.50 3.85
CA HIS A 92 -1.97 -17.03 2.53
C HIS A 92 -0.73 -17.09 1.62
N TYR A 93 0.09 -16.05 1.61
CA TYR A 93 1.38 -16.03 0.89
C TYR A 93 2.29 -17.19 1.33
N ILE A 94 2.38 -17.47 2.64
CA ILE A 94 3.18 -18.60 3.15
C ILE A 94 2.57 -19.95 2.74
N LEU A 95 1.25 -20.11 2.88
CA LEU A 95 0.55 -21.36 2.57
C LEU A 95 0.58 -21.72 1.09
N THR A 96 0.68 -20.74 0.21
CA THR A 96 0.83 -20.93 -1.25
C THR A 96 2.29 -21.09 -1.69
N ASN A 97 3.22 -21.33 -0.76
CA ASN A 97 4.66 -21.41 -1.06
C ASN A 97 5.18 -20.17 -1.79
N GLN A 98 4.69 -18.98 -1.39
CA GLN A 98 5.14 -17.68 -1.87
C GLN A 98 4.81 -17.37 -3.34
N THR A 99 3.92 -18.14 -3.98
CA THR A 99 3.55 -17.92 -5.38
C THR A 99 2.54 -16.79 -5.55
N GLU A 100 1.62 -16.61 -4.59
CA GLU A 100 0.61 -15.56 -4.61
C GLU A 100 1.13 -14.33 -3.85
N MET A 101 1.76 -13.40 -4.57
CA MET A 101 2.31 -12.16 -3.99
C MET A 101 1.23 -11.08 -3.83
N PHE A 102 1.04 -10.61 -2.60
CA PHE A 102 0.08 -9.54 -2.25
C PHE A 102 -1.36 -9.76 -2.77
N PRO A 103 -1.97 -10.94 -2.55
CA PRO A 103 -3.32 -11.21 -3.04
C PRO A 103 -4.33 -10.32 -2.32
N SER A 104 -5.39 -9.89 -3.02
CA SER A 104 -6.50 -9.17 -2.39
C SER A 104 -7.37 -10.12 -1.55
N LEU A 105 -8.15 -9.56 -0.61
CA LEU A 105 -9.09 -10.36 0.18
C LEU A 105 -10.04 -11.15 -0.73
N ASN A 106 -10.58 -10.51 -1.77
CA ASN A 106 -11.43 -11.16 -2.77
C ASN A 106 -10.73 -12.32 -3.50
N HIS A 107 -9.44 -12.19 -3.83
CA HIS A 107 -8.67 -13.29 -4.42
C HIS A 107 -8.55 -14.46 -3.44
N VAL A 108 -8.22 -14.19 -2.17
CA VAL A 108 -8.08 -15.23 -1.14
C VAL A 108 -9.42 -15.89 -0.83
N CYS A 109 -10.51 -15.13 -0.76
CA CYS A 109 -11.86 -15.65 -0.57
C CYS A 109 -12.25 -16.57 -1.73
N LYS A 110 -11.96 -16.18 -2.98
CA LYS A 110 -12.18 -17.04 -4.15
C LYS A 110 -11.36 -18.33 -4.09
N HIS A 111 -10.12 -18.28 -3.60
CA HIS A 111 -9.30 -19.48 -3.41
C HIS A 111 -9.94 -20.48 -2.43
N TYR A 112 -10.66 -19.99 -1.42
CA TYR A 112 -11.36 -20.82 -0.43
C TYR A 112 -12.84 -21.08 -0.77
N ASP A 113 -13.29 -20.76 -1.99
CA ASP A 113 -14.68 -20.88 -2.43
C ASP A 113 -15.69 -20.12 -1.53
N PHE A 114 -15.27 -18.99 -0.95
CA PHE A 114 -16.15 -18.10 -0.20
C PHE A 114 -16.91 -17.15 -1.13
N GLU A 115 -18.18 -16.92 -0.83
CA GLU A 115 -19.01 -16.00 -1.59
C GLU A 115 -18.55 -14.55 -1.33
N THR A 116 -18.07 -13.90 -2.38
CA THR A 116 -17.72 -12.47 -2.40
C THR A 116 -18.78 -11.71 -3.18
N LYS A 117 -19.30 -10.62 -2.62
CA LYS A 117 -20.12 -9.67 -3.38
C LYS A 117 -19.24 -8.72 -4.20
N MET A 118 -19.83 -8.03 -5.16
CA MET A 118 -19.16 -6.93 -5.87
C MET A 118 -18.80 -5.82 -4.87
N ASP A 119 -17.56 -5.37 -4.93
CA ASP A 119 -17.06 -4.28 -4.09
C ASP A 119 -17.54 -2.93 -4.63
N VAL A 120 -18.76 -2.55 -4.23
CA VAL A 120 -19.40 -1.30 -4.65
C VAL A 120 -18.56 -0.08 -4.24
N VAL A 121 -17.95 -0.11 -3.04
CA VAL A 121 -17.13 0.99 -2.51
C VAL A 121 -15.90 1.23 -3.38
N SER A 122 -15.14 0.18 -3.67
CA SER A 122 -13.94 0.27 -4.49
C SER A 122 -14.26 0.61 -5.95
N GLU A 123 -15.22 -0.10 -6.55
CA GLU A 123 -15.53 0.00 -7.98
C GLU A 123 -16.25 1.31 -8.35
N GLU A 124 -17.19 1.76 -7.52
CA GLU A 124 -18.06 2.90 -7.85
C GLU A 124 -17.60 4.22 -7.21
N TYR A 125 -16.87 4.19 -6.09
CA TYR A 125 -16.48 5.40 -5.36
C TYR A 125 -14.98 5.67 -5.45
N TRP A 126 -14.13 4.80 -4.90
CA TRP A 126 -12.69 5.05 -4.81
C TRP A 126 -12.00 5.12 -6.18
N LYS A 127 -12.38 4.25 -7.14
CA LYS A 127 -11.89 4.35 -8.53
C LYS A 127 -12.24 5.68 -9.20
N ASN A 128 -13.36 6.28 -8.80
CA ASN A 128 -13.80 7.59 -9.26
C ASN A 128 -13.26 8.74 -8.40
N LYS A 129 -12.32 8.47 -7.50
CA LYS A 129 -11.68 9.43 -6.57
C LYS A 129 -12.67 10.10 -5.61
N ILE A 130 -13.79 9.44 -5.32
CA ILE A 130 -14.73 9.88 -4.29
C ILE A 130 -14.16 9.47 -2.94
N ASN A 131 -14.11 10.41 -2.00
CA ASN A 131 -13.52 10.16 -0.69
C ASN A 131 -14.47 9.34 0.20
N THR A 132 -13.93 8.59 1.14
CA THR A 132 -14.68 7.69 2.03
C THR A 132 -15.75 8.42 2.84
N THR A 133 -15.51 9.68 3.22
CA THR A 133 -16.49 10.54 3.91
C THR A 133 -17.67 10.97 3.04
N ASP A 134 -17.56 10.83 1.72
CA ASP A 134 -18.60 11.21 0.74
C ASP A 134 -19.44 10.00 0.28
N ILE A 135 -19.09 8.78 0.72
CA ILE A 135 -19.81 7.54 0.43
C ILE A 135 -21.03 7.45 1.37
N PRO A 136 -22.22 7.04 0.93
CA PRO A 136 -23.34 6.83 1.84
C PRO A 136 -23.00 5.86 2.98
N GLU A 137 -23.31 6.25 4.21
CA GLU A 137 -22.84 5.56 5.42
C GLU A 137 -23.24 4.08 5.47
N GLU A 138 -24.47 3.75 5.06
CA GLU A 138 -24.96 2.38 5.04
C GLU A 138 -24.21 1.51 4.02
N ILE A 139 -23.78 2.08 2.89
CA ILE A 139 -22.97 1.37 1.89
C ILE A 139 -21.58 1.08 2.46
N LEU A 140 -20.96 2.07 3.10
CA LEU A 140 -19.64 1.90 3.73
C LEU A 140 -19.70 0.88 4.87
N LYS A 141 -20.75 0.92 5.71
CA LYS A 141 -20.94 -0.05 6.79
C LYS A 141 -21.17 -1.47 6.28
N GLU A 142 -21.99 -1.67 5.24
CA GLU A 142 -22.20 -3.00 4.66
C GLU A 142 -20.89 -3.55 4.09
N TYR A 143 -20.11 -2.71 3.42
CA TYR A 143 -18.79 -3.07 2.90
C TYR A 143 -17.82 -3.50 4.02
N LEU A 144 -17.60 -2.65 5.02
CA LEU A 144 -16.68 -2.94 6.12
C LEU A 144 -17.13 -4.16 6.93
N ALA A 145 -18.43 -4.32 7.18
CA ALA A 145 -18.96 -5.51 7.86
C ALA A 145 -18.69 -6.80 7.06
N GLN A 146 -18.78 -6.73 5.72
CA GLN A 146 -18.48 -7.85 4.84
C GLN A 146 -16.98 -8.19 4.89
N ASP A 147 -16.08 -7.21 4.88
CA ASP A 147 -14.63 -7.44 4.94
C ASP A 147 -14.19 -8.03 6.28
N ILE A 148 -14.77 -7.57 7.39
CA ILE A 148 -14.59 -8.20 8.71
C ILE A 148 -15.05 -9.67 8.70
N LYS A 149 -16.22 -9.94 8.13
CA LYS A 149 -16.78 -11.30 8.05
C LYS A 149 -15.90 -12.22 7.20
N LEU A 150 -15.49 -11.77 6.02
CA LEU A 150 -14.62 -12.52 5.12
C LEU A 150 -13.25 -12.78 5.76
N THR A 151 -12.67 -11.77 6.42
CA THR A 151 -11.40 -11.90 7.14
C THR A 151 -11.49 -12.93 8.27
N GLN A 152 -12.60 -12.97 9.02
CA GLN A 152 -12.86 -14.02 10.02
C GLN A 152 -12.90 -15.42 9.38
N GLN A 153 -13.62 -15.58 8.26
CA GLN A 153 -13.71 -16.86 7.55
C GLN A 153 -12.35 -17.34 7.05
N VAL A 154 -11.53 -16.42 6.51
CA VAL A 154 -10.16 -16.70 6.06
C VAL A 154 -9.28 -17.11 7.25
N TYR A 155 -9.35 -16.40 8.37
CA TYR A 155 -8.61 -16.78 9.58
C TYR A 155 -9.00 -18.18 10.07
N ASP A 156 -10.30 -18.48 10.16
CA ASP A 156 -10.80 -19.75 10.67
C ASP A 156 -10.32 -20.94 9.82
N ILE A 157 -10.31 -20.80 8.49
CA ILE A 157 -9.82 -21.87 7.59
C ILE A 157 -8.29 -22.00 7.65
N GLN A 158 -7.55 -20.89 7.72
CA GLN A 158 -6.09 -20.92 7.83
C GLN A 158 -5.63 -21.58 9.14
N VAL A 159 -6.31 -21.31 10.26
CA VAL A 159 -6.04 -21.99 11.54
C VAL A 159 -6.21 -23.50 11.39
N LYS A 160 -7.31 -23.96 10.78
CA LYS A 160 -7.55 -25.39 10.50
C LYS A 160 -6.49 -25.99 9.57
N GLN A 161 -6.09 -25.27 8.51
CA GLN A 161 -5.03 -25.74 7.61
C GLN A 161 -3.69 -25.92 8.35
N LEU A 162 -3.35 -25.00 9.26
CA LEU A 162 -2.12 -25.11 10.05
C LEU A 162 -2.17 -26.23 11.08
N GLU A 163 -3.34 -26.69 11.52
CA GLU A 163 -3.45 -27.91 12.34
C GLU A 163 -2.93 -29.15 11.58
N ALA A 164 -3.20 -29.23 10.27
CA ALA A 164 -2.69 -30.28 9.40
C ALA A 164 -1.21 -30.07 9.00
N LEU A 165 -0.67 -28.86 9.14
CA LEU A 165 0.69 -28.47 8.75
C LEU A 165 1.51 -27.98 9.96
N PRO A 166 1.77 -28.82 10.97
CA PRO A 166 2.43 -28.39 12.22
C PRO A 166 3.84 -27.81 12.00
N HIS A 167 4.54 -28.24 10.94
CA HIS A 167 5.86 -27.72 10.59
C HIS A 167 5.83 -26.24 10.17
N LEU A 168 4.70 -25.72 9.68
CA LEU A 168 4.55 -24.31 9.30
C LEU A 168 4.12 -23.40 10.45
N LYS A 169 3.58 -23.95 11.54
CA LYS A 169 3.06 -23.13 12.68
C LYS A 169 4.11 -22.16 13.22
N ARG A 170 5.36 -22.61 13.37
CA ARG A 170 6.45 -21.76 13.85
C ARG A 170 6.79 -20.65 12.87
N LEU A 171 6.87 -20.98 11.57
CA LEU A 171 7.16 -20.02 10.51
C LEU A 171 6.08 -18.94 10.44
N VAL A 172 4.81 -19.35 10.36
CA VAL A 172 3.66 -18.44 10.31
C VAL A 172 3.62 -17.57 11.57
N SER A 173 3.79 -18.15 12.75
CA SER A 173 3.79 -17.35 13.99
C SER A 173 4.91 -16.31 14.00
N LEU A 174 6.13 -16.68 13.61
CA LEU A 174 7.28 -15.77 13.60
C LEU A 174 7.04 -14.61 12.63
N HIS A 175 6.72 -14.91 11.37
CA HIS A 175 6.48 -13.90 10.34
C HIS A 175 5.35 -12.93 10.71
N ASN A 176 4.29 -13.43 11.35
CA ASN A 176 3.24 -12.57 11.85
C ASN A 176 3.73 -11.64 12.96
N GLN A 177 4.50 -12.12 13.93
CA GLN A 177 4.98 -11.24 15.00
C GLN A 177 6.03 -10.24 14.51
N ASP A 178 6.82 -10.58 13.49
CA ASP A 178 7.76 -9.66 12.85
C ASP A 178 7.05 -8.43 12.23
N LEU A 179 5.76 -8.54 11.87
CA LEU A 179 4.97 -7.39 11.41
C LEU A 179 4.91 -6.27 12.45
N LEU A 180 4.89 -6.58 13.75
CA LEU A 180 4.90 -5.57 14.81
C LEU A 180 6.23 -4.79 14.83
N VAL A 181 7.34 -5.48 14.57
CA VAL A 181 8.66 -4.85 14.47
C VAL A 181 8.73 -3.96 13.23
N LEU A 182 8.26 -4.45 12.08
CA LEU A 182 8.22 -3.68 10.84
C LEU A 182 7.30 -2.46 10.96
N GLN A 183 6.14 -2.62 11.61
CA GLN A 183 5.22 -1.52 11.91
C GLN A 183 5.93 -0.45 12.75
N ASP A 184 6.65 -0.82 13.79
CA ASP A 184 7.35 0.14 14.65
C ASP A 184 8.49 0.86 13.92
N MET A 185 9.26 0.13 13.10
CA MET A 185 10.30 0.71 12.25
C MET A 185 9.72 1.71 11.23
N GLU A 186 8.64 1.35 10.55
CA GLU A 186 7.95 2.22 9.59
C GLU A 186 7.37 3.45 10.28
N TYR A 187 6.77 3.29 11.46
CA TYR A 187 6.20 4.38 12.23
C TYR A 187 7.25 5.37 12.74
N SER A 188 8.40 4.85 13.15
CA SER A 188 9.55 5.67 13.59
C SER A 188 10.15 6.47 12.44
N GLY A 189 10.13 5.91 11.23
CA GLY A 189 10.66 6.53 10.03
C GLY A 189 12.19 6.68 10.07
N LEU A 190 12.72 7.45 9.11
CA LEU A 190 14.15 7.75 8.99
C LEU A 190 14.36 9.26 8.92
N LEU A 191 15.30 9.78 9.71
CA LEU A 191 15.74 11.16 9.59
C LEU A 191 16.47 11.36 8.26
N TYR A 192 15.98 12.31 7.46
CA TYR A 192 16.48 12.56 6.11
C TYR A 192 17.00 14.00 5.97
N ASP A 193 18.27 14.13 5.58
CA ASP A 193 18.90 15.42 5.32
C ASP A 193 18.63 15.87 3.88
N VAL A 194 17.55 16.65 3.73
CA VAL A 194 17.11 17.20 2.44
C VAL A 194 18.16 18.13 1.84
N VAL A 195 18.87 18.91 2.66
CA VAL A 195 19.84 19.91 2.17
C VAL A 195 21.04 19.21 1.57
N LYS A 196 21.64 18.27 2.31
CA LYS A 196 22.78 17.49 1.84
C LYS A 196 22.42 16.65 0.62
N SER A 197 21.21 16.10 0.57
CA SER A 197 20.75 15.35 -0.59
C SER A 197 20.64 16.23 -1.84
N LYS A 198 20.06 17.43 -1.71
CA LYS A 198 20.01 18.40 -2.82
C LYS A 198 21.40 18.83 -3.28
N LEU A 199 22.28 19.20 -2.35
CA LEU A 199 23.67 19.56 -2.67
C LEU A 199 24.41 18.44 -3.41
N LYS A 200 24.19 17.18 -3.00
CA LYS A 200 24.76 16.03 -3.69
C LYS A 200 24.12 15.81 -5.07
N GLY A 201 22.82 16.06 -5.21
CA GLY A 201 22.11 16.06 -6.48
C GLY A 201 22.70 17.07 -7.46
N ASP A 202 22.84 18.33 -7.04
CA ASP A 202 23.42 19.40 -7.84
C ASP A 202 24.87 19.05 -8.27
N GLY A 203 25.67 18.49 -7.35
CA GLY A 203 27.02 18.02 -7.68
C GLY A 203 27.06 16.87 -8.70
N LEU A 204 26.08 15.96 -8.67
CA LEU A 204 25.96 14.89 -9.67
C LEU A 204 25.54 15.45 -11.03
N GLU A 205 24.71 16.48 -11.08
CA GLU A 205 24.37 17.19 -12.33
C GLU A 205 25.61 17.84 -12.96
N ASP A 206 26.44 18.50 -12.15
CA ASP A 206 27.72 19.06 -12.60
C ASP A 206 28.70 17.97 -13.12
N GLU A 207 28.73 16.79 -12.49
CA GLU A 207 29.52 15.65 -12.96
C GLU A 207 28.98 15.07 -14.26
N LEU A 208 27.65 14.97 -14.41
CA LEU A 208 27.02 14.51 -15.65
C LEU A 208 27.37 15.42 -16.82
N ILE A 209 27.32 16.74 -16.64
CA ILE A 209 27.71 17.70 -17.69
C ILE A 209 29.15 17.44 -18.15
N LYS A 210 30.08 17.23 -17.22
CA LYS A 210 31.49 16.96 -17.57
C LYS A 210 31.67 15.63 -18.31
N ILE A 211 30.92 14.61 -17.93
CA ILE A 211 30.95 13.30 -18.60
C ILE A 211 30.35 13.41 -20.00
N ASP A 212 29.24 14.12 -20.17
CA ASP A 212 28.61 14.36 -21.48
C ASP A 212 29.53 15.16 -22.40
N GLU A 213 30.20 16.20 -21.89
CA GLU A 213 31.22 16.95 -22.62
C GLU A 213 32.40 16.07 -23.06
N TRP A 214 32.86 15.17 -22.17
CA TRP A 214 33.93 14.23 -22.48
C TRP A 214 33.49 13.18 -23.52
N LEU A 215 32.31 12.59 -23.38
CA LEU A 215 31.74 11.63 -24.33
C LEU A 215 31.52 12.26 -25.71
N PHE A 216 31.10 13.53 -25.74
CA PHE A 216 30.92 14.29 -26.97
C PHE A 216 32.19 14.36 -27.82
N GLN A 217 33.38 14.35 -27.20
CA GLN A 217 34.66 14.33 -27.93
C GLN A 217 34.81 13.08 -28.82
N TYR A 218 34.16 11.97 -28.46
CA TYR A 218 34.23 10.71 -29.20
C TYR A 218 33.11 10.58 -30.24
N HIS A 219 31.86 10.85 -29.88
CA HIS A 219 30.73 10.66 -30.80
C HIS A 219 30.44 11.87 -31.71
N GLN A 220 30.85 13.08 -31.30
CA GLN A 220 30.73 14.35 -32.07
C GLN A 220 29.33 14.61 -32.66
N CYS A 221 28.29 14.14 -31.96
CA CYS A 221 26.90 14.18 -32.40
C CYS A 221 26.05 14.93 -31.35
N PRO A 222 25.61 16.17 -31.62
CA PRO A 222 24.88 16.98 -30.63
C PRO A 222 23.57 16.37 -30.16
N ASP A 223 22.88 15.64 -31.05
CA ASP A 223 21.61 14.98 -30.77
C ASP A 223 21.80 13.53 -30.29
N PHE A 224 23.00 13.18 -29.81
CA PHE A 224 23.28 11.84 -29.28
C PHE A 224 22.55 11.64 -27.95
N ASN A 225 21.68 10.63 -27.89
CA ASN A 225 21.02 10.22 -26.66
C ASN A 225 21.73 8.99 -26.07
N PRO A 226 22.52 9.13 -24.98
CA PRO A 226 23.20 8.00 -24.35
C PRO A 226 22.23 6.97 -23.74
N ASN A 227 20.95 7.32 -23.55
CA ASN A 227 19.92 6.38 -23.09
C ASN A 227 19.25 5.59 -24.23
N SER A 228 19.59 5.86 -25.49
CA SER A 228 19.07 5.12 -26.64
C SER A 228 19.97 3.93 -26.96
N THR A 229 19.40 2.72 -26.90
CA THR A 229 20.09 1.48 -27.32
C THR A 229 20.57 1.55 -28.76
N ASP A 230 19.82 2.22 -29.63
CA ASP A 230 20.15 2.36 -31.06
C ASP A 230 21.34 3.31 -31.26
N HIS A 231 21.34 4.45 -30.56
CA HIS A 231 22.45 5.41 -30.62
C HIS A 231 23.74 4.80 -30.06
N LEU A 232 23.65 4.11 -28.91
CA LEU A 232 24.79 3.41 -28.30
C LEU A 232 25.33 2.31 -29.23
N SER A 233 24.46 1.50 -29.83
CA SER A 233 24.86 0.45 -30.76
C SER A 233 25.58 1.02 -31.98
N ALA A 234 25.02 2.07 -32.58
CA ALA A 234 25.63 2.75 -33.72
C ALA A 234 27.00 3.36 -33.38
N PHE A 235 27.17 3.88 -32.15
CA PHE A 235 28.44 4.43 -31.70
C PHE A 235 29.50 3.35 -31.39
N LEU A 236 29.12 2.26 -30.73
CA LEU A 236 30.06 1.21 -30.30
C LEU A 236 30.44 0.22 -31.40
N TYR A 237 29.47 -0.20 -32.22
CA TYR A 237 29.66 -1.26 -33.22
C TYR A 237 29.61 -0.74 -34.66
N GLY A 238 29.39 0.56 -34.84
CA GLY A 238 29.14 1.18 -36.13
C GLY A 238 27.66 1.12 -36.53
N GLY A 239 27.19 2.15 -37.23
CA GLY A 239 25.80 2.27 -37.65
C GLY A 239 25.46 3.70 -38.03
N THR A 240 24.17 3.96 -38.31
CA THR A 240 23.66 5.31 -38.62
C THR A 240 22.71 5.78 -37.53
N ILE A 241 22.87 7.03 -37.12
CA ILE A 241 21.96 7.70 -36.16
C ILE A 241 20.96 8.54 -36.97
N GLY A 242 19.68 8.16 -36.90
CA GLY A 242 18.60 8.87 -37.60
C GLY A 242 18.04 10.01 -36.75
N LEU A 243 18.30 11.25 -37.15
CA LEU A 243 17.83 12.44 -36.42
C LEU A 243 16.57 13.03 -37.06
N LYS A 244 15.50 13.21 -36.26
CA LYS A 244 14.27 13.87 -36.69
C LYS A 244 14.40 15.38 -36.52
N ARG A 245 14.59 16.11 -37.63
CA ARG A 245 14.57 17.58 -37.64
C ARG A 245 13.31 18.13 -38.31
N ARG A 246 12.71 19.18 -37.74
CA ARG A 246 11.68 19.96 -38.42
C ARG A 246 12.37 20.87 -39.43
N VAL A 247 11.92 20.83 -40.68
CA VAL A 247 12.43 21.69 -41.75
C VAL A 247 11.30 22.61 -42.16
N VAL A 248 11.56 23.91 -42.33
CA VAL A 248 10.56 24.84 -42.86
C VAL A 248 10.30 24.45 -44.31
N VAL A 249 9.10 23.97 -44.61
CA VAL A 249 8.70 23.50 -45.96
C VAL A 249 8.08 24.61 -46.80
N GLY A 250 8.28 25.87 -46.39
CA GLY A 250 7.79 27.08 -47.08
C GLY A 250 6.88 27.95 -46.20
N THR A 251 6.68 29.20 -46.63
CA THR A 251 5.74 30.14 -46.04
C THR A 251 4.38 29.97 -46.72
N PHE A 252 3.44 29.32 -46.04
CA PHE A 252 2.07 29.20 -46.54
C PHE A 252 1.32 30.48 -46.20
N LYS A 253 0.77 31.18 -47.22
CA LYS A 253 -0.11 32.33 -46.98
C LYS A 253 -1.33 31.84 -46.20
N THR A 254 -1.50 32.32 -44.96
CA THR A 254 -2.79 32.20 -44.27
C THR A 254 -3.81 32.98 -45.10
N GLY A 255 -4.77 32.26 -45.67
CA GLY A 255 -5.83 32.87 -46.48
C GLY A 255 -6.56 33.95 -45.69
N THR A 256 -6.69 35.12 -46.29
CA THR A 256 -7.68 36.15 -45.93
C THR A 256 -9.09 35.63 -46.06
#